data_AF-A0A087ULN5-F1
#
_entry.id   AF-A0A087ULN5-F1
#
_cell.length_a   1.000
_cell.length_b   1.000
_cell.length_c   1.000
_cell.angle_alpha   90.00
_cell.angle_beta   90.00
_cell.angle_gamma   90.00
#
_symmetry.space_group_name_H-M   'P 1'
#
loop_
_entity.id
_entity.type
_entity.pdbx_description
1 polymer ?
#
loop_
_entity_poly.entity_id
_entity_poly.type
_entity_poly.pdbx_seq_one_letter_code
_entity_poly.pdbx_strand_id
1 'polypeptide(L)'
;MWEFFTLGGNPYPGIEIDEEFYKKLKAGYRMGKPEFCPDEIYQIMQNCWSACPDSRPDFDDISVAIGDLLEAGVKQHYLDVNTPYIEMNRKMLNHDYFNLQTAQNQGQCHIYINSEICNHALNDNTIALSKEFSSKATSKDKTELNFSTFLDTITEDEVMRTKTIEEQRNKAR
;
A
#
# COMPACT_ATOMS: atom_id res chain seq x y z
N MET A 1 -1.35 10.31 -4.53
CA MET A 1 -1.96 11.60 -4.96
C MET A 1 -0.95 12.51 -5.64
N TRP A 2 0.15 12.91 -4.99
CA TRP A 2 1.14 13.81 -5.61
C TRP A 2 1.67 13.29 -6.96
N GLU A 3 2.05 12.00 -7.02
CA GLU A 3 2.50 11.33 -8.25
C GLU A 3 1.49 11.40 -9.40
N PHE A 4 0.19 11.35 -9.11
CA PHE A 4 -0.86 11.43 -10.13
C PHE A 4 -0.86 12.80 -10.82
N PHE A 5 -0.77 13.88 -10.04
CA PHE A 5 -0.76 15.25 -10.57
C PHE A 5 0.58 15.70 -11.13
N THR A 6 1.65 14.95 -10.88
CA THR A 6 2.94 15.11 -11.57
C THR A 6 3.10 14.15 -12.76
N LEU A 7 2.04 13.43 -13.12
CA LEU A 7 2.02 12.49 -14.25
C LEU A 7 3.10 11.40 -14.13
N GLY A 8 3.30 10.86 -12.92
CA GLY A 8 4.30 9.83 -12.62
C GLY A 8 5.65 10.37 -12.16
N GLY A 9 5.70 11.62 -11.69
CA GLY A 9 6.94 12.22 -11.19
C GLY A 9 7.45 11.55 -9.92
N ASN A 10 8.78 11.43 -9.79
CA ASN A 10 9.40 10.87 -8.59
C ASN A 10 9.17 11.80 -7.38
N PRO A 11 8.67 11.29 -6.23
CA PRO A 11 8.53 12.09 -5.02
C PRO A 11 9.85 12.73 -4.59
N TYR A 12 9.77 13.95 -4.06
CA TYR A 12 10.93 14.73 -3.60
C TYR A 12 12.06 14.84 -4.65
N PRO A 13 11.77 15.39 -5.85
CA PRO A 13 12.76 15.45 -6.92
C PRO A 13 13.98 16.27 -6.49
N GLY A 14 15.18 15.75 -6.75
CA GLY A 14 16.45 16.42 -6.46
C GLY A 14 16.87 16.41 -4.98
N ILE A 15 16.18 15.65 -4.11
CA ILE A 15 16.57 15.46 -2.72
C ILE A 15 17.06 14.02 -2.53
N GLU A 16 18.26 13.86 -1.99
CA GLU A 16 18.78 12.55 -1.61
C GLU A 16 18.06 12.03 -0.36
N ILE A 17 17.77 10.73 -0.33
CA ILE A 17 17.08 10.09 0.80
C ILE A 17 18.14 9.68 1.82
N ASP A 18 18.47 10.60 2.72
CA ASP A 18 19.48 10.44 3.76
C ASP A 18 18.98 10.94 5.14
N GLU A 19 19.89 11.03 6.12
CA GLU A 19 19.56 11.56 7.46
C GLU A 19 19.04 13.00 7.44
N GLU A 20 19.50 13.83 6.51
CA GLU A 20 19.05 15.21 6.37
C GLU A 20 17.61 15.26 5.85
N PHE A 21 17.25 14.37 4.93
CA PHE A 21 15.87 14.22 4.46
C PHE A 21 14.91 13.89 5.60
N TYR A 22 15.27 12.94 6.49
CA TYR A 22 14.44 12.64 7.65
C TYR A 22 14.29 13.83 8.60
N LYS A 23 15.36 14.61 8.81
CA LYS A 23 15.30 15.85 9.61
C LYS A 23 14.36 16.87 8.99
N LYS A 24 14.39 17.04 7.66
CA LYS A 24 13.45 17.91 6.92
C LYS A 24 12.00 17.45 7.11
N LEU A 25 11.72 16.15 6.98
CA LEU A 25 10.37 15.61 7.18
C LEU A 25 9.86 15.81 8.61
N LYS A 26 10.71 15.60 9.62
CA LYS A 26 10.38 15.87 11.04
C LYS A 26 10.15 17.36 11.31
N ALA A 27 10.88 18.25 10.63
CA ALA A 27 10.68 19.69 10.69
C ALA A 27 9.41 20.16 9.95
N GLY A 28 8.66 19.25 9.31
CA GLY A 28 7.39 19.56 8.65
C GLY A 28 7.52 19.85 7.16
N TYR A 29 8.69 19.67 6.55
CA TYR A 29 8.83 19.82 5.10
C TYR A 29 7.94 18.80 4.36
N ARG A 30 7.21 19.28 3.36
CA ARG A 30 6.38 18.49 2.44
C ARG A 30 6.55 19.02 1.03
N MET A 31 6.19 18.20 0.04
CA MET A 31 6.27 18.61 -1.36
C MET A 31 5.34 19.78 -1.65
N GLY A 32 5.78 20.69 -2.51
CA GLY A 32 4.95 21.76 -3.03
C GLY A 32 3.81 21.22 -3.90
N LYS A 33 2.82 22.09 -4.16
CA LYS A 33 1.69 21.80 -5.05
C LYS A 33 2.19 21.50 -6.47
N PRO A 34 1.83 20.35 -7.07
CA PRO A 34 2.08 20.10 -8.49
C PRO A 34 1.41 21.13 -9.40
N GLU A 35 1.98 21.37 -10.58
CA GLU A 35 1.49 22.38 -11.53
C GLU A 35 0.00 22.20 -11.90
N PHE A 36 -0.40 20.96 -12.19
CA PHE A 36 -1.77 20.64 -12.63
C PHE A 36 -2.71 20.26 -11.48
N CYS A 37 -2.29 20.44 -10.23
CA CYS A 37 -3.10 20.06 -9.08
C CYS A 37 -4.06 21.20 -8.67
N PRO A 38 -5.38 20.93 -8.60
CA PRO A 38 -6.33 21.83 -7.96
C PRO A 38 -5.95 22.10 -6.49
N ASP A 39 -6.30 23.28 -5.99
CA ASP A 39 -5.97 23.68 -4.62
C ASP A 39 -6.67 22.80 -3.59
N GLU A 40 -7.90 22.38 -3.88
CA GLU A 40 -8.71 21.51 -3.04
C GLU A 40 -8.04 20.14 -2.87
N ILE A 41 -7.53 19.57 -3.97
CA ILE A 41 -6.80 18.30 -3.90
C ILE A 41 -5.49 18.47 -3.14
N TYR A 42 -4.76 19.56 -3.34
CA TYR A 42 -3.53 19.82 -2.58
C TYR A 42 -3.80 19.96 -1.09
N GLN A 43 -4.92 20.57 -0.71
CA GLN A 43 -5.35 20.63 0.68
C GLN A 43 -5.60 19.24 1.26
N ILE A 44 -6.25 18.34 0.50
CA ILE A 44 -6.42 16.94 0.91
C ILE A 44 -5.05 16.28 1.09
N MET A 45 -4.09 16.48 0.17
CA MET A 45 -2.73 15.94 0.32
C MET A 45 -2.04 16.45 1.60
N GLN A 46 -2.14 17.75 1.90
CA GLN A 46 -1.56 18.33 3.11
C GLN A 46 -2.19 17.73 4.38
N ASN A 47 -3.51 17.56 4.40
CA ASN A 47 -4.22 16.94 5.53
C ASN A 47 -3.74 15.48 5.74
N CYS A 48 -3.58 14.70 4.67
CA CYS A 48 -3.01 13.35 4.74
C CYS A 48 -1.57 13.32 5.27
N TRP A 49 -0.83 14.43 5.13
CA TRP A 49 0.57 14.56 5.53
C TRP A 49 0.78 15.17 6.92
N SER A 50 -0.30 15.33 7.70
CA SER A 50 -0.24 15.84 9.06
C SER A 50 0.78 15.09 9.92
N ALA A 51 1.53 15.88 10.71
CA ALA A 51 2.50 15.35 11.65
C ALA A 51 1.83 14.50 12.75
N CYS A 52 0.61 14.88 13.16
CA CYS A 52 -0.21 14.09 14.07
C CYS A 52 -1.00 13.04 13.26
N PRO A 53 -0.79 11.74 13.50
CA PRO A 53 -1.52 10.67 12.80
C PRO A 53 -3.03 10.77 12.99
N ASP A 54 -3.49 11.08 14.20
CA ASP A 54 -4.92 11.17 14.54
C ASP A 54 -5.62 12.36 13.88
N SER A 55 -4.86 13.33 13.38
CA SER A 55 -5.39 14.47 12.62
C SER A 55 -5.49 14.19 11.12
N ARG A 56 -5.07 13.02 10.65
CA ARG A 56 -5.18 12.65 9.24
C ARG A 56 -6.61 12.20 8.96
N PRO A 57 -7.21 12.61 7.83
CA PRO A 57 -8.53 12.16 7.45
C PRO A 57 -8.50 10.65 7.20
N ASP A 58 -9.59 9.97 7.52
CA ASP A 58 -9.76 8.58 7.14
C ASP A 58 -10.08 8.45 5.64
N PHE A 59 -10.17 7.22 5.15
CA PHE A 59 -10.46 7.00 3.74
C PHE A 59 -11.89 7.43 3.34
N ASP A 60 -12.84 7.39 4.28
CA ASP A 60 -14.21 7.80 4.01
C ASP A 60 -14.28 9.31 3.80
N ASP A 61 -13.63 10.09 4.69
CA ASP A 61 -13.45 11.53 4.58
C ASP A 61 -12.78 11.93 3.26
N ILE A 62 -11.69 11.23 2.88
CA ILE A 62 -10.99 11.48 1.61
C ILE A 62 -11.91 11.17 0.43
N SER A 63 -12.68 10.08 0.47
CA SER A 63 -13.59 9.69 -0.61
C SER A 63 -14.71 10.70 -0.81
N VAL A 64 -15.26 11.24 0.27
CA VAL A 64 -16.27 12.30 0.25
C VAL A 64 -15.67 13.57 -0.32
N ALA A 65 -14.52 14.01 0.20
CA ALA A 65 -13.86 15.23 -0.24
C ALA A 65 -13.51 15.20 -1.74
N ILE A 66 -12.98 14.08 -2.25
CA ILE A 66 -12.71 13.92 -3.69
C ILE A 66 -14.01 13.83 -4.48
N GLY A 67 -15.01 13.10 -3.96
CA GLY A 67 -16.31 12.95 -4.61
C GLY A 67 -17.06 14.28 -4.77
N ASP A 68 -16.90 15.20 -3.83
CA ASP A 68 -17.53 16.53 -3.87
C ASP A 68 -16.89 17.46 -4.91
N LEU A 69 -15.70 17.12 -5.42
CA LEU A 69 -15.07 17.80 -6.56
C LEU A 69 -15.59 17.30 -7.91
N LEU A 70 -16.37 16.22 -7.93
CA LEU A 70 -16.99 15.67 -9.13
C LEU A 70 -18.39 16.25 -9.32
N GLU A 71 -18.85 16.30 -10.57
CA GLU A 71 -20.25 16.58 -10.86
C GLU A 71 -21.15 15.48 -10.24
N ALA A 72 -22.29 15.88 -9.67
CA ALA A 72 -23.17 14.98 -8.92
C ALA A 72 -23.59 13.73 -9.73
N GLY A 73 -23.84 13.89 -11.04
CA GLY A 73 -24.17 12.76 -11.92
C GLY A 73 -23.01 11.78 -12.12
N VAL A 74 -21.78 12.27 -12.18
CA VAL A 74 -20.56 11.45 -12.32
C VAL A 74 -20.27 10.69 -11.03
N LYS A 75 -20.38 11.37 -9.88
CA LYS A 75 -20.23 10.76 -8.55
C LYS A 75 -21.19 9.58 -8.39
N GLN A 76 -22.49 9.80 -8.66
CA GLN A 76 -23.50 8.75 -8.52
C GLN A 76 -23.23 7.56 -9.44
N HIS A 77 -22.91 7.83 -10.71
CA HIS A 77 -22.61 6.76 -11.67
C HIS A 77 -21.45 5.87 -11.20
N TYR A 78 -20.38 6.46 -10.65
CA TYR A 78 -19.24 5.71 -10.12
C TYR A 78 -19.62 4.81 -8.92
N LEU A 79 -20.52 5.29 -8.06
CA LEU A 79 -21.03 4.49 -6.94
C LEU A 79 -21.94 3.34 -7.41
N ASP A 80 -22.78 3.60 -8.42
CA ASP A 80 -23.69 2.62 -8.99
C ASP A 80 -22.92 1.44 -9.62
N VAL A 81 -21.83 1.71 -10.33
CA VAL A 81 -21.01 0.63 -10.93
C VAL A 81 -20.29 -0.24 -9.89
N ASN A 82 -20.03 0.29 -8.69
CA ASN A 82 -19.40 -0.48 -7.60
C ASN A 82 -20.41 -1.32 -6.81
N THR A 83 -21.68 -0.92 -6.78
CA THR A 83 -22.77 -1.58 -6.03
C THR A 83 -22.84 -3.10 -6.22
N PRO A 84 -22.80 -3.68 -7.44
CA PRO A 84 -22.87 -5.14 -7.60
C PRO A 84 -21.70 -5.88 -6.93
N TYR A 85 -20.50 -5.27 -6.90
CA TYR A 85 -19.34 -5.85 -6.24
C TYR A 85 -19.47 -5.77 -4.71
N ILE A 86 -20.00 -4.67 -4.19
CA ILE A 86 -20.28 -4.54 -2.75
C ILE A 86 -21.32 -5.57 -2.30
N GLU A 87 -22.38 -5.78 -3.08
CA GLU A 87 -23.37 -6.82 -2.79
C GLU A 87 -22.78 -8.22 -2.87
N MET A 88 -21.93 -8.49 -3.87
CA MET A 88 -21.23 -9.76 -4.00
C MET A 88 -20.33 -9.98 -2.78
N ASN A 89 -19.54 -8.99 -2.37
CA ASN A 89 -18.68 -9.06 -1.18
C ASN A 89 -19.50 -9.30 0.08
N ARG A 90 -20.67 -8.64 0.23
CA ARG A 90 -21.59 -8.85 1.36
C ARG A 90 -22.17 -10.27 1.36
N LYS A 91 -22.49 -10.84 0.20
CA LYS A 91 -22.99 -12.21 0.06
C LYS A 91 -21.88 -13.24 0.24
N MET A 92 -20.65 -12.90 -0.12
CA MET A 92 -19.44 -13.72 0.03
C MET A 92 -18.78 -13.58 1.40
N LEU A 93 -19.36 -12.87 2.38
CA LEU A 93 -18.84 -12.76 3.76
C LEU A 93 -18.72 -14.10 4.51
N ASN A 94 -19.17 -15.22 3.93
CA ASN A 94 -18.89 -16.58 4.41
C ASN A 94 -17.65 -17.24 3.77
N HIS A 95 -17.04 -16.63 2.76
CA HIS A 95 -15.75 -16.98 2.19
C HIS A 95 -14.74 -15.89 2.55
N ASP A 96 -14.42 -15.84 3.84
CA ASP A 96 -13.42 -14.93 4.39
C ASP A 96 -12.12 -15.02 3.57
N TYR A 97 -11.73 -13.90 2.96
CA TYR A 97 -10.39 -13.66 2.39
C TYR A 97 -9.29 -13.92 3.45
N PHE A 98 -9.64 -13.82 4.74
CA PHE A 98 -8.81 -14.17 5.89
C PHE A 98 -8.88 -15.66 6.33
N ASN A 99 -9.88 -16.44 5.89
CA ASN A 99 -10.01 -17.88 6.17
C ASN A 99 -9.46 -18.77 5.05
N LEU A 100 -8.65 -18.23 4.13
CA LEU A 100 -7.94 -19.04 3.13
C LEU A 100 -7.06 -20.13 3.78
N GLN A 101 -6.74 -20.00 5.08
CA GLN A 101 -6.00 -20.98 5.86
C GLN A 101 -6.80 -22.25 6.20
N THR A 102 -8.13 -22.23 6.20
CA THR A 102 -8.94 -23.41 6.57
C THR A 102 -9.24 -24.36 5.40
N ALA A 103 -8.91 -23.96 4.16
CA ALA A 103 -9.13 -24.78 2.96
C ALA A 103 -7.97 -25.74 2.64
N GLN A 104 -7.13 -26.10 3.61
CA GLN A 104 -6.02 -27.04 3.38
C GLN A 104 -6.44 -28.52 3.32
N ASN A 105 -7.73 -28.85 3.44
CA ASN A 105 -8.18 -30.26 3.45
C ASN A 105 -9.14 -30.67 2.33
N GLN A 106 -9.40 -29.82 1.34
CA GLN A 106 -10.09 -30.25 0.12
C GLN A 106 -9.42 -29.54 -1.04
N GLY A 107 -8.73 -30.30 -1.90
CA GLY A 107 -7.81 -29.84 -2.93
C GLY A 107 -8.44 -29.02 -4.05
N GLN A 108 -9.03 -27.87 -3.74
CA GLN A 108 -9.56 -26.92 -4.69
C GLN A 108 -9.01 -25.53 -4.39
N CYS A 109 -7.94 -25.17 -5.08
CA CYS A 109 -7.36 -23.84 -5.06
C CYS A 109 -8.27 -22.90 -5.86
N HIS A 110 -9.12 -22.12 -5.18
CA HIS A 110 -9.84 -21.02 -5.81
C HIS A 110 -8.91 -19.80 -5.87
N ILE A 111 -8.20 -19.63 -6.99
CA ILE A 111 -7.47 -18.40 -7.28
C ILE A 111 -8.50 -17.36 -7.74
N TYR A 112 -8.81 -16.39 -6.88
CA TYR A 112 -9.65 -15.24 -7.24
C TYR A 112 -8.79 -14.12 -7.83
N ILE A 113 -8.45 -14.29 -9.12
CA ILE A 113 -8.12 -13.19 -10.02
C ILE A 113 -8.98 -13.47 -11.26
N ASN A 114 -9.93 -12.57 -11.58
CA ASN A 114 -10.85 -12.61 -12.73
C ASN A 114 -10.72 -13.87 -13.62
N SER A 115 -11.55 -14.87 -13.34
CA SER A 115 -11.25 -16.30 -13.52
C SER A 115 -11.28 -16.86 -14.94
N GLU A 116 -10.85 -16.11 -15.95
CA GLU A 116 -10.64 -16.66 -17.31
C GLU A 116 -9.20 -16.47 -17.83
N ILE A 117 -8.43 -15.50 -17.31
CA ILE A 117 -7.10 -15.17 -17.88
C ILE A 117 -5.95 -15.93 -17.19
N CYS A 118 -6.04 -16.20 -15.89
CA CYS A 118 -4.90 -16.74 -15.12
C CYS A 118 -4.75 -18.27 -15.18
N ASN A 119 -5.80 -19.01 -15.54
CA ASN A 119 -5.76 -20.48 -15.53
C ASN A 119 -4.88 -21.10 -16.63
N HIS A 120 -4.46 -20.32 -17.63
CA HIS A 120 -3.59 -20.80 -18.71
C HIS A 120 -2.09 -20.64 -18.42
N ALA A 121 -1.70 -19.92 -17.35
CA ALA A 121 -0.33 -19.43 -17.18
C ALA A 121 0.48 -20.08 -16.04
N LEU A 122 -0.12 -20.95 -15.23
CA LEU A 122 0.58 -21.57 -14.09
C LEU A 122 0.90 -23.04 -14.40
N ASN A 123 2.19 -23.35 -14.57
CA ASN A 123 2.68 -24.73 -14.69
C ASN A 123 3.11 -25.28 -13.33
N ASP A 124 3.15 -26.60 -13.21
CA ASP A 124 3.31 -27.37 -11.96
C ASP A 124 4.52 -26.96 -11.10
N ASN A 125 5.56 -26.36 -11.69
CA ASN A 125 6.75 -25.88 -10.97
C ASN A 125 6.47 -24.65 -10.08
N THR A 126 5.51 -23.80 -10.45
CA THR A 126 5.13 -22.62 -9.64
C THR A 126 4.37 -23.00 -8.37
N ILE A 127 3.66 -24.14 -8.40
CA ILE A 127 2.93 -24.69 -7.26
C ILE A 127 3.90 -25.34 -6.25
N ALA A 128 5.02 -25.89 -6.71
CA ALA A 128 6.03 -26.50 -5.83
C ALA A 128 6.79 -25.44 -5.01
N LEU A 129 7.21 -24.34 -5.64
CA LEU A 129 7.96 -23.25 -5.00
C LEU A 129 7.13 -22.51 -3.94
N SER A 130 5.83 -22.32 -4.20
CA SER A 130 4.92 -21.67 -3.24
C SER A 130 4.67 -22.51 -1.99
N LYS A 131 4.64 -23.85 -2.11
CA LYS A 131 4.50 -24.77 -0.96
C LYS A 131 5.74 -24.77 -0.05
N GLU A 132 6.93 -24.65 -0.64
CA GLU A 132 8.20 -24.63 0.11
C GLU A 132 8.43 -23.31 0.86
N PHE A 133 7.93 -22.19 0.30
CA PHE A 133 7.93 -20.90 0.99
C PHE A 133 6.91 -20.86 2.15
N SER A 134 5.72 -21.42 1.94
CA SER A 134 4.66 -21.44 2.96
C SER A 134 5.02 -22.27 4.19
N SER A 135 5.82 -23.33 4.05
CA SER A 135 6.24 -24.16 5.20
C SER A 135 7.27 -23.48 6.11
N LYS A 136 7.99 -22.46 5.60
CA LYS A 136 8.96 -21.67 6.37
C LYS A 136 8.33 -20.52 7.16
N ALA A 137 7.09 -20.13 6.84
CA ALA A 137 6.44 -18.95 7.42
C ALA A 137 5.65 -19.22 8.73
N THR A 138 5.49 -20.48 9.13
CA THR A 138 4.70 -20.84 10.31
C THR A 138 5.58 -21.18 11.52
N SER A 139 6.09 -20.15 12.22
CA SER A 139 6.50 -20.28 13.64
C SER A 139 6.72 -18.92 14.31
N LYS A 140 5.79 -18.55 15.23
CA LYS A 140 5.86 -17.54 16.32
C LYS A 140 6.11 -16.08 15.87
N ASP A 141 5.29 -15.06 16.15
CA ASP A 141 4.39 -14.73 17.26
C ASP A 141 3.34 -13.71 16.73
N LYS A 142 2.07 -13.81 17.17
CA LYS A 142 0.92 -13.09 16.58
C LYS A 142 0.38 -11.93 17.43
N THR A 143 1.21 -11.27 18.23
CA THR A 143 0.78 -10.15 19.07
C THR A 143 1.62 -8.90 18.78
N GLU A 144 0.93 -7.87 18.26
CA GLU A 144 1.32 -6.45 18.20
C GLU A 144 2.64 -6.11 17.50
N LEU A 145 2.59 -5.99 16.16
CA LEU A 145 3.47 -5.05 15.47
C LEU A 145 2.75 -3.71 15.34
N ASN A 146 2.86 -2.92 16.41
CA ASN A 146 2.59 -1.50 16.34
C ASN A 146 3.63 -0.85 15.40
N PHE A 147 3.15 -0.10 14.41
CA PHE A 147 3.99 0.62 13.45
C PHE A 147 4.96 1.60 14.15
N SER A 148 4.61 2.10 15.35
CA SER A 148 5.53 2.90 16.17
C SER A 148 6.68 2.07 16.72
N THR A 149 6.42 0.85 17.22
CA THR A 149 7.45 -0.06 17.72
C THR A 149 8.39 -0.51 16.60
N PHE A 150 7.88 -0.70 15.37
CA PHE A 150 8.69 -1.01 14.20
C PHE A 150 9.69 0.12 13.88
N LEU A 151 9.26 1.38 13.92
CA LEU A 151 10.13 2.54 13.67
C LEU A 151 11.10 2.83 14.82
N ASP A 152 10.73 2.50 16.06
CA ASP A 152 11.62 2.61 17.23
C ASP A 152 12.64 1.46 17.31
N THR A 153 12.39 0.33 16.64
CA THR A 153 13.30 -0.84 16.59
C THR A 153 14.41 -0.70 15.56
N ILE A 154 14.30 0.25 14.62
CA ILE A 154 15.38 0.60 13.68
C ILE A 154 16.45 1.38 14.45
N THR A 155 17.26 0.66 15.21
CA THR A 155 18.49 1.17 15.81
C THR A 155 19.54 1.44 14.71
N GLU A 156 20.45 2.38 14.96
CA GLU A 156 21.51 2.83 14.04
C GLU A 156 22.34 1.67 13.43
N ASP A 157 22.36 0.50 14.09
CA ASP A 157 23.03 -0.72 13.63
C ASP A 157 22.43 -1.35 12.36
N GLU A 158 21.12 -1.23 12.11
CA GLU A 158 20.49 -1.80 10.90
C GLU A 158 20.72 -0.91 9.66
N VAL A 159 20.76 0.41 9.85
CA VAL A 159 21.12 1.38 8.81
C VAL A 159 22.59 1.24 8.39
N MET A 160 23.48 0.86 9.31
CA MET A 160 24.88 0.58 9.00
C MET A 160 25.08 -0.74 8.23
N ARG A 161 24.24 -1.76 8.46
CA ARG A 161 24.28 -3.01 7.67
C ARG A 161 23.87 -2.80 6.22
N THR A 162 22.85 -1.97 5.94
CA THR A 162 22.43 -1.70 4.56
C THR A 162 23.50 -0.93 3.77
N LYS A 163 24.15 0.06 4.40
CA LYS A 163 25.31 0.77 3.81
C LYS A 163 26.46 -0.18 3.45
N THR A 164 26.76 -1.16 4.30
CA THR A 164 27.84 -2.13 4.06
C THR A 164 27.53 -3.09 2.89
N ILE A 165 26.25 -3.48 2.72
CA ILE A 165 25.82 -4.35 1.63
C ILE A 165 25.84 -3.60 0.29
N GLU A 166 25.44 -2.33 0.27
CA GLU A 166 25.49 -1.47 -0.92
C GLU A 166 26.94 -1.20 -1.37
N GLU A 167 27.85 -0.94 -0.43
CA GLU A 167 29.29 -0.75 -0.70
C GLU A 167 29.97 -2.01 -1.22
N GLN A 168 29.62 -3.19 -0.70
CA GLN A 168 30.13 -4.46 -1.24
C GLN A 168 29.58 -4.76 -2.63
N ARG A 169 28.34 -4.35 -2.93
CA ARG A 169 27.74 -4.53 -4.26
C ARG A 169 28.35 -3.61 -5.31
N ASN A 170 28.78 -2.41 -4.91
CA ASN A 170 29.45 -1.44 -5.80
C ASN A 170 30.94 -1.74 -6.02
N LYS A 171 31.61 -2.48 -5.12
CA LYS A 171 32.99 -2.97 -5.33
C LYS A 171 33.09 -4.22 -6.21
N ALA A 172 31.97 -4.91 -6.46
CA ALA A 172 31.90 -6.10 -7.29
C ALA A 172 31.51 -5.81 -8.76
N ARG A 173 31.40 -4.54 -9.13
CA ARG A 173 31.28 -4.04 -10.52
C ARG A 173 32.55 -3.30 -10.90
#